data_AF-A0A3C1UHU4-F1
#
_entry.id   AF-A0A3C1UHU4-F1
#
_cell.length_a   1.000
_cell.length_b   1.000
_cell.length_c   1.000
_cell.angle_alpha   90.00
_cell.angle_beta   90.00
_cell.angle_gamma   90.00
#
_symmetry.space_group_name_H-M   'P 1'
#
loop_
_entity.id
_entity.type
_entity.pdbx_description
1 polymer ?
#
loop_
_entity_poly.entity_id
_entity_poly.type
_entity_poly.pdbx_seq_one_letter_code
_entity_poly.pdbx_strand_id
1 'polypeptide(L)'
;MADFIKKYYRLLIVVTLLLASIFIWQAVYRETPNKILTVAFLNIGQGDSIYIESPTHQQMIIDGGPNAALLSEIGKLMPWYDKFIDVLMISSPDVDHYGGFIDLLKRYQVGLVI
;
A
#
# COMPACT_ATOMS: atom_id res chain seq x y z
N MET A 1 2.63 -1.06 -39.37
CA MET A 1 2.91 -0.80 -37.94
C MET A 1 4.38 -0.51 -37.67
N ALA A 2 5.31 -1.33 -38.18
CA ALA A 2 6.76 -1.10 -38.05
C ALA A 2 7.25 0.25 -38.62
N ASP A 3 6.71 0.69 -39.76
CA ASP A 3 7.14 1.95 -40.39
C ASP A 3 6.66 3.19 -39.64
N PHE A 4 5.50 3.10 -38.98
CA PHE A 4 4.99 4.16 -38.09
C PHE A 4 5.90 4.31 -36.87
N ILE A 5 6.25 3.20 -36.23
CA ILE A 5 7.16 3.20 -35.07
C ILE A 5 8.53 3.76 -35.47
N LYS A 6 9.12 3.31 -36.59
CA LYS A 6 10.40 3.85 -37.10
C LYS A 6 10.34 5.34 -37.44
N LYS A 7 9.17 5.85 -37.85
CA LYS A 7 8.98 7.28 -38.16
C LYS A 7 8.84 8.14 -36.90
N TYR A 8 8.20 7.62 -35.85
CA TYR A 8 7.86 8.39 -34.64
C TYR A 8 8.57 7.94 -33.36
N TYR A 9 9.54 7.01 -33.40
CA TYR A 9 10.19 6.46 -32.19
C TYR A 9 10.77 7.54 -31.27
N ARG A 10 11.36 8.62 -31.81
CA ARG A 10 11.89 9.73 -31.00
C ARG A 10 10.78 10.41 -30.20
N LEU A 11 9.63 10.64 -30.82
CA LEU A 11 8.46 11.21 -30.15
C LEU A 11 7.90 10.25 -29.11
N LEU A 12 7.80 8.95 -29.44
CA LEU A 12 7.35 7.94 -28.48
C LEU A 12 8.26 7.88 -27.26
N ILE A 13 9.59 7.89 -27.44
CA ILE A 13 10.56 7.94 -26.34
C ILE A 13 10.34 9.19 -25.48
N VAL A 14 10.22 10.37 -26.08
CA VAL A 14 9.98 11.61 -25.33
C VAL A 14 8.67 11.55 -24.54
N VAL A 15 7.59 11.07 -25.15
CA VAL A 15 6.29 10.91 -24.47
C VAL A 15 6.40 9.90 -23.32
N THR A 16 7.04 8.76 -23.52
CA THR A 16 7.27 7.77 -22.47
C THR A 16 8.10 8.34 -21.32
N LEU A 17 9.17 9.08 -21.61
CA LEU A 17 9.99 9.73 -20.59
C LEU A 17 9.21 10.81 -19.82
N LEU A 18 8.37 11.59 -20.51
CA LEU A 18 7.51 12.58 -19.87
C LEU A 18 6.50 11.91 -18.94
N LEU A 19 5.84 10.84 -19.39
CA LEU A 19 4.92 10.07 -18.55
C LEU A 19 5.63 9.47 -17.33
N ALA A 20 6.80 8.84 -17.55
CA ALA A 20 7.61 8.30 -16.46
C ALA A 20 8.01 9.39 -15.45
N SER A 21 8.42 10.57 -15.92
CA SER A 21 8.74 11.71 -15.06
C SER A 21 7.54 12.16 -14.23
N ILE A 22 6.34 12.26 -14.83
CA ILE A 22 5.11 12.59 -14.12
C ILE A 22 4.81 11.54 -13.04
N PHE A 23 4.92 10.25 -13.35
CA PHE A 23 4.71 9.17 -12.38
C PHE A 23 5.73 9.22 -11.23
N ILE A 24 7.00 9.48 -11.52
CA ILE A 24 8.05 9.61 -10.50
C ILE A 24 7.74 10.79 -9.58
N TRP A 25 7.42 11.96 -10.12
CA TRP A 25 7.11 13.14 -9.31
C TRP A 25 5.84 12.96 -8.48
N GLN A 26 4.83 12.26 -9.01
CA GLN A 26 3.64 11.90 -8.24
C GLN A 26 3.97 11.00 -7.05
N ALA A 27 4.85 10.00 -7.25
CA ALA A 27 5.31 9.15 -6.15
C ALA A 27 6.11 9.96 -5.11
N VAL A 28 7.07 10.78 -5.55
CA VAL A 28 7.86 11.64 -4.65
C VAL A 28 6.98 12.58 -3.83
N TYR A 29 5.98 13.20 -4.45
CA TYR A 29 5.07 14.10 -3.74
C TYR A 29 4.24 13.37 -2.68
N ARG A 30 3.83 12.12 -2.99
CA ARG A 30 3.04 11.31 -2.05
C ARG A 30 3.85 10.89 -0.83
N GLU A 31 5.11 10.48 -1.03
CA GLU A 31 6.01 10.04 0.05
C GLU A 31 6.56 11.21 0.87
N THR A 32 6.28 12.46 0.48
CA THR A 32 6.71 13.62 1.22
C THR A 32 5.86 13.77 2.49
N PRO A 33 6.46 13.78 3.70
CA PRO A 33 5.75 13.89 4.96
C PRO A 33 4.73 15.04 4.96
N ASN A 34 3.46 14.72 5.13
CA ASN A 34 2.36 15.69 5.01
C ASN A 34 1.88 16.24 6.37
N LYS A 35 2.56 15.91 7.49
CA LYS A 35 2.22 16.29 8.88
C LYS A 35 0.86 15.77 9.35
N ILE A 36 0.24 14.82 8.65
CA ILE A 36 -1.07 14.27 8.98
C ILE A 36 -0.89 12.86 9.57
N LEU A 37 -1.54 12.60 10.69
CA LEU A 37 -1.72 11.25 11.21
C LEU A 37 -3.02 10.69 10.63
N THR A 38 -2.94 9.57 9.92
CA THR A 38 -4.12 8.87 9.42
C THR A 38 -4.44 7.70 10.35
N VAL A 39 -5.69 7.61 10.78
CA VAL A 39 -6.22 6.44 11.49
C VAL A 39 -7.48 6.00 10.74
N ALA A 40 -7.47 4.77 10.22
CA ALA A 40 -8.56 4.23 9.43
C ALA A 40 -9.03 2.90 10.04
N PHE A 41 -10.31 2.84 10.39
CA PHE A 41 -10.97 1.61 10.82
C PHE A 41 -11.42 0.86 9.56
N LEU A 42 -10.86 -0.33 9.33
CA LEU A 42 -11.03 -1.05 8.09
C LEU A 42 -12.30 -1.90 8.15
N ASN A 43 -13.08 -1.85 7.06
CA ASN A 43 -14.27 -2.68 6.95
C ASN A 43 -13.91 -4.09 6.45
N ILE A 44 -13.63 -4.97 7.40
CA ILE A 44 -13.26 -6.38 7.19
C ILE A 44 -14.42 -7.37 7.44
N GLY A 45 -15.62 -6.85 7.71
CA GLY A 45 -16.78 -7.64 8.12
C GLY A 45 -16.83 -7.88 9.62
N GLN A 46 -16.40 -9.07 10.08
CA GLN A 46 -16.37 -9.45 11.50
C GLN A 46 -14.96 -9.26 12.06
N GLY A 47 -14.85 -8.83 13.32
CA GLY A 47 -13.57 -8.58 14.00
C GLY A 47 -13.09 -7.13 13.84
N ASP A 48 -11.87 -6.87 14.27
CA ASP A 48 -11.27 -5.54 14.25
C ASP A 48 -10.07 -5.48 13.28
N SER A 49 -9.90 -4.32 12.64
CA SER A 49 -8.67 -3.98 11.95
C SER A 49 -8.52 -2.47 11.82
N ILE A 50 -7.38 -1.95 12.28
CA ILE A 50 -7.09 -0.51 12.32
C ILE A 50 -5.77 -0.28 11.60
N TYR A 51 -5.81 0.55 10.55
CA TYR A 51 -4.62 1.05 9.88
C TYR A 51 -4.24 2.42 10.46
N ILE A 52 -2.96 2.58 10.78
CA ILE A 52 -2.36 3.83 11.24
C ILE A 52 -1.22 4.18 10.30
N GLU A 53 -1.22 5.41 9.78
CA GLU A 53 -0.08 5.98 9.05
C GLU A 53 0.38 7.24 9.77
N SER A 54 1.63 7.26 10.19
CA SER A 54 2.23 8.38 10.89
C SER A 54 2.44 9.57 9.94
N PRO A 55 2.64 10.78 10.49
CA PRO A 55 3.04 11.95 9.71
C PRO A 55 4.32 11.79 8.88
N THR A 56 5.13 10.77 9.17
CA THR A 56 6.36 10.42 8.45
C THR A 56 6.20 9.15 7.61
N HIS A 57 4.96 8.77 7.27
CA HIS A 57 4.61 7.60 6.46
C HIS A 57 5.04 6.24 7.05
N GLN A 58 5.22 6.16 8.37
CA GLN A 58 5.36 4.87 9.04
C GLN A 58 3.99 4.24 9.20
N GLN A 59 3.88 2.96 8.88
CA GLN A 59 2.61 2.26 8.75
C GLN A 59 2.49 1.15 9.79
N MET A 60 1.35 1.12 10.47
CA MET A 60 1.02 0.12 11.45
C MET A 60 -0.37 -0.42 11.20
N ILE A 61 -0.54 -1.72 11.42
CA ILE A 61 -1.87 -2.35 11.43
C ILE A 61 -2.07 -3.06 12.76
N ILE A 62 -3.16 -2.70 13.43
CA ILE A 62 -3.62 -3.35 14.66
C ILE A 62 -4.80 -4.23 14.28
N ASP A 63 -4.62 -5.53 14.50
CA ASP A 63 -5.53 -6.60 14.10
C ASP A 63 -5.83 -6.65 12.60
N GLY A 64 -5.98 -7.87 12.08
CA GLY A 64 -6.11 -8.16 10.66
C GLY A 64 -7.47 -8.72 10.27
N GLY A 65 -8.39 -8.92 11.22
CA GLY A 65 -9.63 -9.62 10.94
C GLY A 65 -9.46 -11.11 10.68
N PRO A 66 -10.57 -11.82 10.38
CA PRO A 66 -10.57 -13.25 10.12
C PRO A 66 -10.18 -13.63 8.68
N ASN A 67 -10.13 -12.70 7.72
CA ASN A 67 -10.09 -13.04 6.30
C ASN A 67 -9.33 -12.03 5.42
N ALA A 68 -9.22 -12.36 4.13
CA ALA A 68 -8.47 -11.59 3.13
C ALA A 68 -9.08 -10.22 2.76
N ALA A 69 -10.25 -9.84 3.31
CA ALA A 69 -10.84 -8.51 3.08
C ALA A 69 -9.87 -7.38 3.48
N LEU A 70 -9.00 -7.65 4.46
CA LEU A 70 -7.89 -6.77 4.85
C LEU A 70 -7.07 -6.27 3.64
N LEU A 71 -6.72 -7.16 2.71
CA LEU A 71 -5.91 -6.80 1.54
C LEU A 71 -6.61 -5.78 0.63
N SER A 72 -7.94 -5.87 0.52
CA SER A 72 -8.75 -4.94 -0.26
C SER A 72 -8.78 -3.57 0.41
N GLU A 73 -8.98 -3.52 1.72
CA GLU A 73 -9.03 -2.25 2.46
C GLU A 73 -7.67 -1.54 2.50
N ILE A 74 -6.58 -2.27 2.75
CA ILE A 74 -5.22 -1.72 2.68
C ILE A 74 -4.92 -1.18 1.29
N GLY A 75 -5.33 -1.88 0.22
CA GLY A 75 -5.12 -1.45 -1.15
C GLY A 75 -5.79 -0.12 -1.52
N LYS A 76 -6.78 0.34 -0.72
CA LYS A 76 -7.40 1.66 -0.89
C LYS A 76 -6.60 2.78 -0.22
N LEU A 77 -5.81 2.44 0.79
CA LEU A 77 -5.07 3.39 1.62
C LEU A 77 -3.62 3.51 1.16
N MET A 78 -2.94 2.39 0.91
CA MET A 78 -1.52 2.36 0.53
C MET A 78 -1.32 2.55 -0.99
N PRO A 79 -0.16 3.08 -1.42
CA PRO A 79 0.20 3.05 -2.83
C PRO A 79 0.28 1.62 -3.37
N TRP A 80 -0.09 1.43 -4.64
CA TRP A 80 -0.02 0.11 -5.27
C TRP A 80 1.40 -0.45 -5.32
N TYR A 81 2.41 0.43 -5.37
CA TYR A 81 3.83 0.10 -5.36
C TYR A 81 4.38 -0.14 -3.95
N ASP A 82 3.67 0.29 -2.92
CA ASP A 82 4.09 0.08 -1.54
C ASP A 82 3.62 -1.30 -1.06
N LYS A 83 4.58 -2.06 -0.57
CA LYS A 83 4.45 -3.44 -0.10
C LYS A 83 5.17 -3.66 1.21
N PHE A 84 5.45 -2.60 1.96
CA PHE A 84 6.11 -2.68 3.26
C PHE A 84 5.19 -2.12 4.35
N ILE A 85 5.06 -2.85 5.45
CA ILE A 85 4.36 -2.37 6.65
C ILE A 85 5.35 -2.43 7.81
N ASP A 86 5.53 -1.33 8.53
CA ASP A 86 6.53 -1.26 9.60
C ASP A 86 6.17 -2.18 10.77
N VAL A 87 4.90 -2.14 11.20
CA VAL A 87 4.44 -2.85 12.40
C VAL A 87 3.09 -3.52 12.17
N LEU A 88 3.02 -4.81 12.49
CA LEU A 88 1.76 -5.48 12.79
C LEU A 88 1.65 -5.66 14.30
N MET A 89 0.48 -5.38 14.85
CA MET A 89 0.15 -5.64 16.25
C MET A 89 -1.06 -6.56 16.31
N ILE A 90 -0.95 -7.62 17.10
CA ILE A 90 -2.03 -8.58 17.35
C ILE A 90 -2.50 -8.38 18.80
N SER A 91 -3.75 -7.96 18.99
CA SER A 91 -4.29 -7.68 20.31
C SER A 91 -4.71 -8.95 21.06
N SER A 92 -5.14 -9.99 20.34
CA SER A 92 -5.64 -11.26 20.86
C SER A 92 -5.14 -12.44 20.01
N PRO A 93 -4.89 -13.63 20.60
CA PRO A 93 -4.56 -14.84 19.85
C PRO A 93 -5.77 -15.47 19.12
N ASP A 94 -6.94 -14.84 19.14
CA ASP A 94 -8.12 -15.33 18.43
C ASP A 94 -8.02 -15.07 16.91
N VAL A 95 -8.50 -16.03 16.11
CA VAL A 95 -8.33 -16.04 14.64
C VAL A 95 -8.95 -14.81 13.97
N ASP A 96 -10.01 -14.26 14.54
CA ASP A 96 -10.67 -13.04 14.06
C ASP A 96 -9.85 -11.77 14.29
N HIS A 97 -8.71 -11.84 14.98
CA HIS A 97 -7.75 -10.73 15.12
C HIS A 97 -6.51 -10.87 14.23
N TYR A 98 -6.11 -12.07 13.77
CA TYR A 98 -4.87 -12.22 12.96
C TYR A 98 -5.05 -13.00 11.66
N GLY A 99 -6.22 -13.58 11.38
CA GLY A 99 -6.47 -14.40 10.20
C GLY A 99 -6.12 -13.70 8.89
N GLY A 100 -6.46 -12.42 8.74
CA GLY A 100 -6.13 -11.61 7.56
C GLY A 100 -4.62 -11.36 7.40
N PHE A 101 -3.83 -11.41 8.48
CA PHE A 101 -2.38 -11.26 8.39
C PHE A 101 -1.71 -12.42 7.64
N ILE A 102 -2.32 -13.61 7.65
CA ILE A 102 -1.79 -14.77 6.91
C ILE A 102 -1.73 -14.48 5.41
N ASP A 103 -2.76 -13.82 4.85
CA ASP A 103 -2.79 -13.45 3.44
C ASP A 103 -1.99 -12.18 3.13
N LEU A 104 -1.92 -11.27 4.11
CA LEU A 104 -1.08 -10.07 4.04
C LEU A 104 0.40 -10.43 3.92
N LEU A 105 0.91 -11.31 4.78
CA LEU A 105 2.32 -11.72 4.82
C LEU A 105 2.77 -12.45 3.56
N LYS A 106 1.84 -12.96 2.73
CA LYS A 106 2.17 -13.53 1.41
C LYS A 106 2.49 -12.46 0.36
N ARG A 107 2.09 -11.21 0.60
CA ARG A 107 2.12 -10.12 -0.39
C ARG A 107 2.89 -8.88 0.08
N TYR A 108 3.03 -8.70 1.38
CA TYR A 108 3.68 -7.57 2.03
C TYR A 108 4.87 -8.04 2.86
N GLN A 109 5.93 -7.25 2.83
CA GLN A 109 7.03 -7.35 3.78
C GLN A 109 6.65 -6.62 5.06
N VAL A 110 7.07 -7.17 6.20
CA VAL A 110 6.74 -6.62 7.52
C VAL A 110 8.01 -6.48 8.34
N GLY A 111 8.19 -5.31 8.96
CA GLY A 111 9.37 -5.01 9.79
C GLY A 111 9.31 -5.68 11.16
N LEU A 112 8.20 -5.50 11.88
CA LEU A 112 7.99 -6.01 13.23
C LEU A 112 6.57 -6.55 13.41
N VAL A 113 6.44 -7.65 14.15
CA VAL A 113 5.16 -8.20 14.61
C VAL A 113 5.19 -8.23 16.13
N ILE A 114 4.18 -7.64 16.77
CA ILE A 114 4.02 -7.56 18.23
C ILE A 114 2.74 -8.28 18.64
#